data_AF-A0A7J6TGX1-F1
#
_entry.id   AF-A0A7J6TGX1-F1
#
_cell.length_a   1.000
_cell.length_b   1.000
_cell.length_c   1.000
_cell.angle_alpha   90.00
_cell.angle_beta   90.00
_cell.angle_gamma   90.00
#
_symmetry.space_group_name_H-M   'P 1'
#
loop_
_entity.id
_entity.type
_entity.pdbx_description
1 polymer ?
#
loop_
_entity_poly.entity_id
_entity_poly.type
_entity_poly.pdbx_seq_one_letter_code
_entity_poly.pdbx_strand_id
1 'polypeptide(L)'
;DHIVNNSRVNMYDVRLYGDYDNVVLTQYLRDPEVRAAMNVDPRAAPWSEDNAAIAYILAGWEQRSAAHLYTQLLQNNTRTLLYNGMYDMDCNMIGTARWMLNMDWELIEEFKQTKRKPWSIKREKVARELTPGQNGGTPHEVEDIVGGFVEVGALTHVVINQAGHLVPMDVPHIASHMLYSFTRNCSFSDDACRDGLTGMSTAEAAAARAPEAMELVPAA
;
A
#
# COMPACT_ATOMS: atom_id res chain seq x y z
N ASP A 1 18.75 -14.70 -9.87
CA ASP A 1 18.49 -13.56 -10.76
C ASP A 1 19.81 -12.90 -11.14
N HIS A 2 20.10 -12.72 -12.43
CA HIS A 2 21.44 -12.31 -12.92
C HIS A 2 21.75 -10.84 -12.60
N ILE A 3 20.73 -10.00 -12.39
CA ILE A 3 20.88 -8.60 -12.00
C ILE A 3 21.26 -8.52 -10.52
N VAL A 4 20.49 -9.17 -9.64
CA VAL A 4 20.72 -9.18 -8.19
C VAL A 4 22.07 -9.81 -7.85
N ASN A 5 22.36 -10.97 -8.45
CA ASN A 5 23.56 -11.76 -8.12
C ASN A 5 24.89 -11.06 -8.45
N ASN A 6 24.89 -10.12 -9.41
CA ASN A 6 26.12 -9.44 -9.87
C ASN A 6 26.22 -7.99 -9.40
N SER A 7 25.10 -7.28 -9.25
CA SER A 7 25.11 -5.85 -8.90
C SER A 7 24.99 -5.59 -7.39
N ARG A 8 24.45 -6.56 -6.62
CA ARG A 8 24.00 -6.40 -5.23
C ARG A 8 22.93 -5.32 -5.03
N VAL A 9 22.41 -4.72 -6.09
CA VAL A 9 21.27 -3.79 -6.01
C VAL A 9 20.08 -4.58 -5.51
N ASN A 10 19.35 -4.00 -4.56
CA ASN A 10 18.13 -4.59 -4.04
C ASN A 10 17.03 -4.52 -5.12
N MET A 11 16.44 -5.65 -5.48
CA MET A 11 15.37 -5.71 -6.49
C MET A 11 14.07 -5.05 -6.03
N TYR A 12 13.86 -4.96 -4.72
CA TYR A 12 12.70 -4.33 -4.11
C TYR A 12 12.84 -2.81 -3.99
N ASP A 13 14.07 -2.29 -4.01
CA ASP A 13 14.33 -0.85 -4.06
C ASP A 13 15.69 -0.58 -4.71
N VAL A 14 15.67 -0.05 -5.93
CA VAL A 14 16.88 0.20 -6.73
C VAL A 14 17.83 1.23 -6.11
N ARG A 15 17.43 1.93 -5.06
CA ARG A 15 18.27 2.87 -4.32
C ARG A 15 19.15 2.17 -3.27
N LEU A 16 18.84 0.91 -2.94
CA LEU A 16 19.46 0.15 -1.86
C LEU A 16 20.36 -0.97 -2.41
N TYR A 17 21.22 -1.48 -1.52
CA TYR A 17 22.08 -2.64 -1.77
C TYR A 17 21.87 -3.70 -0.70
N GLY A 18 21.82 -4.97 -1.10
CA GLY A 18 21.47 -6.09 -0.22
C GLY A 18 19.98 -6.12 0.13
N ASP A 19 19.55 -7.19 0.79
CA ASP A 19 18.14 -7.40 1.17
C ASP A 19 17.71 -6.53 2.35
N TYR A 20 16.41 -6.47 2.61
CA TYR A 20 15.87 -5.81 3.80
C TYR A 20 16.30 -6.55 5.08
N ASP A 21 16.58 -5.78 6.15
CA ASP A 21 16.97 -6.34 7.44
C ASP A 21 15.73 -6.71 8.27
N ASN A 22 15.42 -8.01 8.28
CA ASN A 22 14.32 -8.59 9.05
C ASN A 22 14.79 -9.34 10.31
N VAL A 23 16.02 -9.12 10.78
CA VAL A 23 16.60 -9.89 11.91
C VAL A 23 15.79 -9.69 13.19
N VAL A 24 15.42 -8.45 13.50
CA VAL A 24 14.66 -8.12 14.72
C VAL A 24 13.28 -8.76 14.70
N LEU A 25 12.58 -8.69 13.57
CA LEU A 25 11.26 -9.33 13.41
C LEU A 25 11.36 -10.84 13.54
N THR A 26 12.39 -11.44 12.92
CA THR A 26 12.64 -12.89 12.99
C THR A 26 12.88 -13.35 14.41
N GLN A 27 13.68 -12.61 15.19
CA GLN A 27 13.95 -12.93 16.59
C GLN A 27 12.68 -12.82 17.44
N TYR A 28 11.93 -11.73 17.28
CA TYR A 28 10.68 -11.52 18.02
C TYR A 28 9.65 -12.61 17.76
N LEU A 29 9.43 -13.00 16.49
CA LEU A 29 8.45 -14.04 16.13
C LEU A 29 8.91 -15.47 16.45
N ARG A 30 10.19 -15.66 16.75
CA ARG A 30 10.75 -16.93 17.23
C ARG A 30 10.81 -17.03 18.75
N ASP A 31 10.61 -15.94 19.46
CA ASP A 31 10.62 -15.92 20.92
C ASP A 31 9.53 -16.84 21.50
N PRO A 32 9.85 -17.75 22.44
CA PRO A 32 8.88 -18.68 23.00
C PRO A 32 7.69 -18.02 23.71
N GLU A 33 7.91 -16.89 24.40
CA GLU A 33 6.84 -16.17 25.09
C GLU A 33 5.92 -15.48 24.09
N VAL A 34 6.48 -14.87 23.04
CA VAL A 34 5.69 -14.28 21.95
C VAL A 34 4.87 -15.35 21.22
N ARG A 35 5.47 -16.51 20.93
CA ARG A 35 4.76 -17.64 20.31
C ARG A 35 3.65 -18.19 21.20
N ALA A 36 3.91 -18.31 22.51
CA ALA A 36 2.89 -18.73 23.47
C ALA A 36 1.73 -17.71 23.55
N ALA A 37 2.05 -16.40 23.58
CA ALA A 37 1.05 -15.33 23.60
C ALA A 37 0.16 -15.32 22.34
N MET A 38 0.72 -15.68 21.18
CA MET A 38 -0.02 -15.83 19.92
C MET A 38 -0.72 -17.20 19.78
N ASN A 39 -0.64 -18.08 20.79
CA ASN A 39 -1.18 -19.44 20.76
C ASN A 39 -0.64 -20.30 19.59
N VAL A 40 0.63 -20.12 19.24
CA VAL A 40 1.28 -20.95 18.21
C VAL A 40 1.45 -22.37 18.75
N ASP A 41 0.97 -23.37 18.00
CA ASP A 41 1.14 -24.78 18.36
C ASP A 41 2.64 -25.09 18.58
N PRO A 42 3.03 -25.69 19.73
CA PRO A 42 4.43 -26.02 20.00
C PRO A 42 5.10 -26.92 18.95
N ARG A 43 4.31 -27.65 18.14
CA ARG A 43 4.79 -28.50 17.05
C ARG A 43 5.12 -27.71 15.78
N ALA A 44 4.65 -26.47 15.65
CA ALA A 44 4.94 -25.63 14.49
C ALA A 44 6.44 -25.29 14.43
N ALA A 45 7.00 -25.29 13.23
CA ALA A 45 8.38 -24.90 13.00
C ALA A 45 8.67 -23.46 13.50
N PRO A 46 9.95 -23.11 13.75
CA PRO A 46 10.35 -21.73 13.97
C PRO A 46 9.86 -20.85 12.82
N TRP A 47 9.43 -19.64 13.15
CA TRP A 47 8.95 -18.69 12.14
C TRP A 47 10.04 -18.41 11.10
N SER A 48 9.65 -18.28 9.84
CA SER A 48 10.50 -17.85 8.72
C SER A 48 9.64 -16.96 7.84
N GLU A 49 10.24 -15.93 7.26
CA GLU A 49 9.56 -15.03 6.31
C GLU A 49 9.04 -15.81 5.11
N ASP A 50 9.92 -16.63 4.51
CA ASP A 50 9.59 -17.45 3.35
C ASP A 50 9.79 -18.94 3.61
N ASN A 51 9.12 -19.75 2.77
CA ASN A 51 9.31 -21.20 2.69
C ASN A 51 9.77 -21.61 1.29
N ALA A 52 11.07 -21.94 1.16
CA ALA A 52 11.69 -22.29 -0.11
C ALA A 52 11.06 -23.52 -0.79
N ALA A 53 10.55 -24.50 -0.03
CA ALA A 53 9.92 -25.68 -0.61
C ALA A 53 8.57 -25.31 -1.26
N ILE A 54 7.78 -24.45 -0.60
CA ILE A 54 6.52 -23.95 -1.17
C ILE A 54 6.78 -23.08 -2.39
N ALA A 55 7.76 -22.16 -2.32
CA ALA A 55 8.16 -21.34 -3.46
C ALA A 55 8.55 -22.22 -4.67
N TYR A 56 9.36 -23.27 -4.45
CA TYR A 56 9.76 -24.19 -5.51
C TYR A 56 8.56 -24.93 -6.13
N ILE A 57 7.62 -25.43 -5.32
CA ILE A 57 6.43 -26.14 -5.79
C ILE A 57 5.53 -25.21 -6.64
N LEU A 58 5.43 -23.94 -6.25
CA LEU A 58 4.55 -22.95 -6.89
C LEU A 58 5.22 -22.17 -8.05
N ALA A 59 6.54 -22.26 -8.23
CA ALA A 59 7.26 -21.52 -9.27
C ALA A 59 6.70 -21.74 -10.70
N GLY A 60 6.26 -22.97 -11.01
CA GLY A 60 5.62 -23.26 -12.31
C GLY A 60 4.23 -22.63 -12.49
N TRP A 61 3.55 -22.29 -11.39
CA TRP A 61 2.24 -21.66 -11.39
C TRP A 61 2.33 -20.13 -11.47
N GLU A 62 3.41 -19.54 -10.97
CA GLU A 62 3.68 -18.10 -11.03
C GLU A 62 3.58 -17.54 -12.45
N GLN A 63 3.95 -18.33 -13.46
CA GLN A 63 3.88 -17.95 -14.86
C GLN A 63 2.45 -17.91 -15.43
N ARG A 64 1.43 -18.34 -14.67
CA ARG A 64 0.03 -18.28 -15.07
C ARG A 64 -0.55 -16.92 -14.71
N SER A 65 -0.69 -16.06 -15.72
CA SER A 65 -1.21 -14.71 -15.52
C SER A 65 -2.64 -14.68 -14.98
N ALA A 66 -2.84 -13.93 -13.90
CA ALA A 66 -4.15 -13.59 -13.34
C ALA A 66 -4.72 -12.26 -13.91
N ALA A 67 -4.03 -11.62 -14.86
CA ALA A 67 -4.43 -10.30 -15.38
C ALA A 67 -5.86 -10.29 -15.96
N HIS A 68 -6.28 -11.41 -16.57
CA HIS A 68 -7.62 -11.58 -17.14
C HIS A 68 -8.76 -11.48 -16.11
N LEU A 69 -8.48 -11.69 -14.81
CA LEU A 69 -9.48 -11.54 -13.75
C LEU A 69 -9.80 -10.07 -13.46
N TYR A 70 -8.85 -9.16 -13.69
CA TYR A 70 -9.06 -7.72 -13.48
C TYR A 70 -10.12 -7.16 -14.42
N THR A 71 -10.15 -7.60 -15.67
CA THR A 71 -11.25 -7.28 -16.60
C THR A 71 -12.61 -7.59 -15.99
N GLN A 72 -12.78 -8.78 -15.40
CA GLN A 72 -14.06 -9.20 -14.82
C GLN A 72 -14.42 -8.38 -13.58
N LEU A 73 -13.44 -8.05 -12.73
CA LEU A 73 -13.65 -7.18 -11.57
C LEU A 73 -14.15 -5.80 -12.01
N LEU A 74 -13.50 -5.21 -13.02
CA LEU A 74 -13.84 -3.88 -13.51
C LEU A 74 -15.18 -3.84 -14.24
N GLN A 75 -15.51 -4.87 -15.04
CA GLN A 75 -16.82 -5.01 -15.68
C GLN A 75 -17.96 -5.14 -14.66
N ASN A 76 -17.69 -5.77 -13.51
CA ASN A 76 -18.64 -5.86 -12.40
C ASN A 76 -18.61 -4.61 -11.49
N ASN A 77 -17.98 -3.52 -11.93
CA ASN A 77 -17.82 -2.28 -11.17
C ASN A 77 -17.22 -2.48 -9.76
N THR A 78 -16.36 -3.50 -9.60
CA THR A 78 -15.67 -3.76 -8.34
C THR A 78 -14.54 -2.75 -8.18
N ARG A 79 -14.63 -1.89 -7.18
CA ARG A 79 -13.61 -0.88 -6.86
C ARG A 79 -12.26 -1.57 -6.68
N THR A 80 -11.30 -1.20 -7.52
CA THR A 80 -10.00 -1.85 -7.62
C THR A 80 -8.90 -0.80 -7.50
N LEU A 81 -8.07 -0.94 -6.46
CA LEU A 81 -6.87 -0.13 -6.26
C LEU A 81 -5.64 -0.96 -6.63
N LEU A 82 -4.89 -0.48 -7.61
CA LEU A 82 -3.54 -0.94 -7.92
C LEU A 82 -2.54 0.13 -7.48
N TYR A 83 -1.45 -0.26 -6.84
CA TYR A 83 -0.42 0.69 -6.45
C TYR A 83 0.99 0.13 -6.56
N ASN A 84 1.96 0.99 -6.90
CA ASN A 84 3.37 0.63 -7.01
C ASN A 84 4.24 1.68 -6.31
N GLY A 85 5.32 1.23 -5.65
CA GLY A 85 6.42 2.12 -5.32
C GLY A 85 7.22 2.47 -6.58
N MET A 86 7.65 3.73 -6.69
CA MET A 86 8.40 4.23 -7.84
C MET A 86 9.76 3.53 -8.05
N TYR A 87 10.34 2.98 -6.99
CA TYR A 87 11.68 2.39 -6.99
C TYR A 87 11.68 0.85 -6.97
N ASP A 88 10.52 0.21 -7.03
CA ASP A 88 10.40 -1.25 -7.16
C ASP A 88 10.83 -1.70 -8.56
N MET A 89 11.79 -2.62 -8.65
CA MET A 89 12.20 -3.23 -9.91
C MET A 89 11.42 -4.51 -10.21
N ASP A 90 11.14 -5.31 -9.18
CA ASP A 90 10.52 -6.62 -9.29
C ASP A 90 9.09 -6.51 -9.83
N CYS A 91 8.26 -5.71 -9.15
CA CYS A 91 6.88 -5.42 -9.54
C CYS A 91 6.73 -3.97 -10.03
N ASN A 92 7.61 -3.56 -10.93
CA ASN A 92 7.75 -2.16 -11.32
C ASN A 92 6.49 -1.53 -11.94
N MET A 93 6.38 -0.20 -11.77
CA MET A 93 5.24 0.58 -12.28
C MET A 93 5.11 0.53 -13.81
N ILE A 94 6.20 0.32 -14.54
CA ILE A 94 6.20 0.31 -16.01
C ILE A 94 5.55 -0.97 -16.51
N GLY A 95 5.95 -2.14 -15.98
CA GLY A 95 5.34 -3.43 -16.27
C GLY A 95 3.86 -3.43 -15.89
N THR A 96 3.54 -2.88 -14.72
CA THR A 96 2.16 -2.72 -14.25
C THR A 96 1.34 -1.87 -15.23
N ALA A 97 1.82 -0.68 -15.60
CA ALA A 97 1.14 0.18 -16.57
C ALA A 97 0.97 -0.51 -17.94
N ARG A 98 1.97 -1.27 -18.41
CA ARG A 98 1.90 -1.94 -19.71
C ARG A 98 0.79 -2.98 -19.78
N TRP A 99 0.63 -3.84 -18.77
CA TRP A 99 -0.46 -4.82 -18.83
C TRP A 99 -1.82 -4.15 -18.64
N MET A 100 -1.90 -3.11 -17.78
CA MET A 100 -3.14 -2.34 -17.59
C MET A 100 -3.63 -1.70 -18.90
N LEU A 101 -2.72 -1.12 -19.69
CA LEU A 101 -3.03 -0.51 -20.99
C LEU A 101 -3.48 -1.51 -22.07
N ASN A 102 -3.37 -2.81 -21.81
CA ASN A 102 -3.77 -3.90 -22.71
C ASN A 102 -4.93 -4.75 -22.14
N MET A 103 -5.60 -4.30 -21.07
CA MET A 103 -6.79 -4.97 -20.58
C MET A 103 -7.93 -4.88 -21.59
N ASP A 104 -8.65 -5.98 -21.75
CA ASP A 104 -9.95 -5.97 -22.42
C ASP A 104 -10.98 -5.41 -21.43
N TRP A 105 -11.23 -4.10 -21.48
CA TRP A 105 -12.13 -3.42 -20.55
C TRP A 105 -12.83 -2.25 -21.28
N GLU A 106 -14.11 -2.04 -20.99
CA GLU A 106 -14.94 -1.08 -21.72
C GLU A 106 -14.43 0.37 -21.67
N LEU A 107 -13.77 0.78 -20.57
CA LEU A 107 -13.19 2.12 -20.41
C LEU A 107 -11.69 2.19 -20.76
N ILE A 108 -11.14 1.19 -21.46
CA ILE A 108 -9.70 1.14 -21.74
C ILE A 108 -9.22 2.33 -22.58
N GLU A 109 -10.03 2.82 -23.53
CA GLU A 109 -9.68 3.98 -24.35
C GLU A 109 -9.69 5.29 -23.54
N GLU A 110 -10.62 5.43 -22.60
CA GLU A 110 -10.61 6.55 -21.63
C GLU A 110 -9.38 6.46 -20.73
N PHE A 111 -9.05 5.27 -20.22
CA PHE A 111 -7.86 5.05 -19.41
C PHE A 111 -6.55 5.41 -20.14
N LYS A 112 -6.41 5.02 -21.42
CA LYS A 112 -5.25 5.38 -22.25
C LYS A 112 -5.11 6.89 -22.47
N GLN A 113 -6.22 7.62 -22.52
CA GLN A 113 -6.24 9.07 -22.76
C GLN A 113 -6.11 9.88 -21.46
N THR A 114 -6.43 9.27 -20.31
CA THR A 114 -6.40 9.93 -19.01
C THR A 114 -4.97 10.13 -18.52
N LYS A 115 -4.61 11.39 -18.24
CA LYS A 115 -3.29 11.73 -17.72
C LYS A 115 -3.23 11.47 -16.21
N ARG A 116 -2.09 10.95 -15.76
CA ARG A 116 -1.78 10.85 -14.32
C ARG A 116 -1.75 12.25 -13.70
N LYS A 117 -2.51 12.42 -12.62
CA LYS A 117 -2.55 13.64 -11.82
C LYS A 117 -1.56 13.55 -10.66
N PRO A 118 -0.94 14.66 -10.23
CA PRO A 118 -0.15 14.66 -9.00
C PRO A 118 -1.06 14.36 -7.81
N TRP A 119 -0.60 13.50 -6.90
CA TRP A 119 -1.23 13.25 -5.61
C TRP A 119 -0.50 14.04 -4.55
N SER A 120 -1.22 14.93 -3.87
CA SER A 120 -0.71 15.74 -2.78
C SER A 120 -1.33 15.34 -1.45
N ILE A 121 -0.56 15.47 -0.36
CA ILE A 121 -1.05 15.38 1.01
C ILE A 121 -0.66 16.66 1.75
N LYS A 122 -1.62 17.24 2.45
CA LYS A 122 -1.45 18.34 3.38
C LYS A 122 -0.92 17.81 4.71
N ARG A 123 0.12 18.45 5.21
CA ARG A 123 0.64 18.21 6.56
C ARG A 123 0.95 19.51 7.26
N GLU A 124 0.72 19.50 8.56
CA GLU A 124 1.17 20.56 9.43
C GLU A 124 2.70 20.51 9.54
N LYS A 125 3.39 21.56 9.10
CA LYS A 125 4.84 21.66 9.31
C LYS A 125 5.07 22.06 10.76
N VAL A 126 5.36 21.07 11.60
CA VAL A 126 5.93 21.34 12.92
C VAL A 126 7.27 22.02 12.70
N ALA A 127 7.40 23.28 13.13
CA ALA A 127 8.65 24.00 13.08
C ALA A 127 9.71 23.19 13.85
N ARG A 128 10.75 22.72 13.15
CA ARG A 128 11.87 22.04 13.80
C ARG A 128 12.57 23.10 14.66
N GLU A 129 12.54 22.93 15.98
CA GLU A 129 13.27 23.80 16.91
C GLU A 129 14.76 23.81 16.52
N LEU A 130 15.25 24.93 16.01
CA LEU A 130 16.69 25.17 15.84
C LEU A 130 17.27 25.89 17.07
N THR A 131 16.43 26.32 18.01
CA THR A 131 16.82 27.09 19.20
C THR A 131 15.89 26.76 20.38
N PRO A 132 16.42 26.25 21.50
CA PRO A 132 15.63 26.09 22.72
C PRO A 132 15.10 27.47 23.18
N GLY A 133 13.78 27.59 23.36
CA GLY A 133 13.15 28.77 23.96
C GLY A 133 12.38 29.71 23.02
N GLN A 134 12.26 29.40 21.73
CA GLN A 134 11.33 30.11 20.82
C GLN A 134 10.13 29.23 20.44
N ASN A 135 9.16 29.13 21.35
CA ASN A 135 7.83 28.63 21.02
C ASN A 135 7.07 29.74 20.28
N GLY A 136 6.67 29.54 19.02
CA GLY A 136 5.78 30.50 18.37
C GLY A 136 5.72 30.54 16.84
N GLY A 137 6.22 29.54 16.12
CA GLY A 137 5.92 29.45 14.69
C GLY A 137 4.43 29.13 14.50
N THR A 138 3.69 29.95 13.77
CA THR A 138 2.35 29.56 13.29
C THR A 138 2.47 28.26 12.49
N PRO A 139 1.64 27.25 12.76
CA PRO A 139 1.56 26.11 11.88
C PRO A 139 1.29 26.57 10.45
N HIS A 140 2.20 26.23 9.55
CA HIS A 140 1.99 26.41 8.13
C HIS A 140 1.64 25.03 7.55
N GLU A 141 0.47 24.95 6.94
CA GLU A 141 0.09 23.81 6.11
C GLU A 141 1.04 23.75 4.91
N VAL A 142 1.67 22.59 4.73
CA VAL A 142 2.51 22.31 3.58
C VAL A 142 1.85 21.19 2.79
N GLU A 143 1.78 21.40 1.48
CA GLU A 143 1.29 20.41 0.53
C GLU A 143 2.50 19.71 -0.10
N ASP A 144 2.66 18.41 0.18
CA ASP A 144 3.72 17.59 -0.39
C ASP A 144 3.16 16.70 -1.50
N ILE A 145 3.81 16.71 -2.67
CA ILE A 145 3.48 15.77 -3.77
C ILE A 145 4.09 14.40 -3.45
N VAL A 146 3.23 13.48 -3.04
CA VAL A 146 3.61 12.15 -2.55
C VAL A 146 3.53 11.07 -3.62
N GLY A 147 3.00 11.38 -4.79
CA GLY A 147 2.89 10.43 -5.89
C GLY A 147 2.09 10.98 -7.06
N GLY A 148 1.55 10.07 -7.86
CA GLY A 148 0.58 10.40 -8.88
C GLY A 148 -0.40 9.27 -9.15
N PHE A 149 -1.63 9.62 -9.50
CA PHE A 149 -2.74 8.68 -9.65
C PHE A 149 -3.50 8.86 -10.96
N VAL A 150 -4.14 7.79 -11.40
CA VAL A 150 -5.13 7.78 -12.49
C VAL A 150 -6.37 7.08 -11.96
N GLU A 151 -7.54 7.67 -12.21
CA GLU A 151 -8.85 7.13 -11.84
C GLU A 151 -9.74 7.12 -13.08
N VAL A 152 -10.27 5.95 -13.44
CA VAL A 152 -11.25 5.77 -14.52
C VAL A 152 -12.21 4.67 -14.09
N GLY A 153 -13.52 4.93 -14.12
CA GLY A 153 -14.54 3.99 -13.63
C GLY A 153 -14.21 3.43 -12.24
N ALA A 154 -14.16 2.10 -12.13
CA ALA A 154 -13.84 1.39 -10.88
C ALA A 154 -12.34 1.21 -10.61
N LEU A 155 -11.46 1.66 -11.52
CA LEU A 155 -10.01 1.47 -11.42
C LEU A 155 -9.30 2.73 -10.91
N THR A 156 -8.55 2.57 -9.82
CA THR A 156 -7.58 3.56 -9.34
C THR A 156 -6.18 2.96 -9.42
N HIS A 157 -5.25 3.66 -10.07
CA HIS A 157 -3.83 3.30 -10.08
C HIS A 157 -2.95 4.40 -9.53
N VAL A 158 -2.16 4.07 -8.49
CA VAL A 158 -1.31 5.02 -7.77
C VAL A 158 0.16 4.62 -7.92
N VAL A 159 1.02 5.59 -8.24
CA VAL A 159 2.47 5.46 -8.13
C VAL A 159 2.93 6.33 -6.97
N ILE A 160 3.61 5.72 -6.00
CA ILE A 160 4.04 6.39 -4.77
C ILE A 160 5.52 6.78 -4.86
N ASN A 161 5.80 8.06 -4.63
CA ASN A 161 7.16 8.57 -4.57
C ASN A 161 7.88 8.03 -3.34
N GLN A 162 9.21 7.95 -3.40
CA GLN A 162 10.06 7.54 -2.27
C GLN A 162 9.83 6.12 -1.74
N ALA A 163 9.08 5.27 -2.46
CA ALA A 163 8.78 3.90 -2.07
C ALA A 163 9.32 2.87 -3.08
N GLY A 164 9.75 1.72 -2.58
CA GLY A 164 10.04 0.49 -3.31
C GLY A 164 8.87 -0.50 -3.22
N HIS A 165 9.20 -1.79 -3.19
CA HIS A 165 8.24 -2.90 -3.23
C HIS A 165 7.29 -2.89 -2.02
N LEU A 166 7.84 -2.67 -0.83
CA LEU A 166 7.09 -2.62 0.42
C LEU A 166 6.68 -1.18 0.74
N VAL A 167 5.76 -0.62 -0.05
CA VAL A 167 5.30 0.78 0.10
C VAL A 167 4.94 1.16 1.56
N PRO A 168 4.22 0.34 2.36
CA PRO A 168 3.93 0.68 3.75
C PRO A 168 5.16 0.71 4.66
N MET A 169 6.24 -0.01 4.32
CA MET A 169 7.49 0.02 5.06
C MET A 169 8.27 1.32 4.77
N ASP A 170 8.34 1.73 3.50
CA ASP A 170 9.12 2.91 3.10
C ASP A 170 8.41 4.22 3.46
N VAL A 171 7.10 4.29 3.27
CA VAL A 171 6.30 5.51 3.44
C VAL A 171 4.96 5.22 4.17
N PRO A 172 5.01 4.78 5.44
CA PRO A 172 3.82 4.30 6.18
C PRO A 172 2.68 5.32 6.25
N HIS A 173 3.00 6.61 6.41
CA HIS A 173 2.01 7.67 6.48
C HIS A 173 1.28 7.90 5.15
N ILE A 174 1.99 7.78 4.02
CA ILE A 174 1.42 7.87 2.66
C ILE A 174 0.58 6.62 2.38
N ALA A 175 1.08 5.43 2.71
CA ALA A 175 0.34 4.18 2.54
C ALA A 175 -0.95 4.16 3.37
N SER A 176 -0.90 4.64 4.62
CA SER A 176 -2.09 4.78 5.46
C SER A 176 -3.11 5.75 4.85
N HIS A 177 -2.65 6.86 4.28
CA HIS A 177 -3.53 7.81 3.60
C HIS A 177 -4.19 7.18 2.38
N MET A 178 -3.42 6.50 1.52
CA MET A 178 -3.94 5.80 0.35
C MET A 178 -5.04 4.80 0.71
N LEU A 179 -4.79 3.93 1.70
CA LEU A 179 -5.76 2.93 2.15
C LEU A 179 -6.99 3.57 2.78
N TYR A 180 -6.80 4.64 3.56
CA TYR A 180 -7.91 5.39 4.16
C TYR A 180 -8.81 6.01 3.09
N SER A 181 -8.19 6.68 2.12
CA SER A 181 -8.88 7.35 1.01
C SER A 181 -9.65 6.34 0.17
N PHE A 182 -9.02 5.22 -0.20
CA PHE A 182 -9.67 4.16 -0.94
C PHE A 182 -10.81 3.51 -0.16
N THR A 183 -10.62 3.13 1.11
CA THR A 183 -11.68 2.44 1.87
C THR A 183 -12.92 3.31 2.12
N ARG A 184 -12.77 4.64 2.13
CA ARG A 184 -13.87 5.61 2.32
C ARG A 184 -14.38 6.26 1.05
N ASN A 185 -13.88 5.84 -0.11
CA ASN A 185 -14.25 6.43 -1.40
C ASN A 185 -13.95 7.95 -1.48
N CYS A 186 -12.86 8.36 -0.84
CA CYS A 186 -12.33 9.71 -0.95
C CYS A 186 -11.54 9.86 -2.25
N SER A 187 -11.62 11.02 -2.89
CA SER A 187 -10.81 11.29 -4.06
C SER A 187 -9.35 11.52 -3.67
N PHE A 188 -8.41 10.99 -4.47
CA PHE A 188 -6.99 11.36 -4.36
C PHE A 188 -6.70 12.79 -4.85
N SER A 189 -7.70 13.46 -5.43
CA SER A 189 -7.63 14.87 -5.83
C SER A 189 -7.96 15.85 -4.69
N ASP A 190 -8.56 15.36 -3.59
CA ASP A 190 -9.04 16.20 -2.49
C ASP A 190 -8.69 15.56 -1.13
N ASP A 191 -7.79 16.20 -0.40
CA ASP A 191 -7.34 15.74 0.92
C ASP A 191 -8.34 16.03 2.06
N ALA A 192 -9.51 16.60 1.75
CA ALA A 192 -10.55 16.93 2.74
C ALA A 192 -11.05 15.71 3.55
N CYS A 193 -10.80 14.48 3.11
CA CYS A 193 -11.26 13.28 3.80
C CYS A 193 -10.59 13.03 5.17
N ARG A 194 -9.46 13.71 5.45
CA ARG A 194 -8.74 13.60 6.72
C ARG A 194 -9.16 14.63 7.77
N ASP A 195 -9.76 15.75 7.37
CA ASP A 195 -10.17 16.84 8.26
C ASP A 195 -11.23 16.42 9.30
N GLY A 196 -11.90 15.28 9.08
CA GLY A 196 -12.82 14.69 10.05
C GLY A 196 -12.15 14.03 11.26
N LEU A 197 -10.82 13.90 11.32
CA LEU A 197 -10.12 13.18 12.42
C LEU A 197 -9.09 14.02 13.17
N THR A 198 -8.73 15.21 12.72
CA THR A 198 -7.86 16.13 13.50
C THR A 198 -8.55 16.70 14.74
N GLY A 199 -9.87 16.45 14.91
CA GLY A 199 -10.66 16.86 16.08
C GLY A 199 -11.34 15.74 16.87
N MET A 200 -11.17 14.46 16.52
CA MET A 200 -11.83 13.35 17.23
C MET A 200 -10.86 12.60 18.14
N SER A 201 -11.20 12.48 19.42
CA SER A 201 -10.49 11.63 20.36
C SER A 201 -10.54 10.15 19.92
N THR A 202 -9.57 9.35 20.36
CA THR A 202 -9.48 7.91 20.05
C THR A 202 -10.74 7.13 20.41
N ALA A 203 -11.54 7.62 21.37
CA ALA A 203 -12.82 7.05 21.77
C ALA A 203 -13.96 7.33 20.77
N GLU A 204 -13.99 8.53 20.19
CA GLU A 204 -15.03 8.93 19.22
C GLU A 204 -14.85 8.22 17.88
N ALA A 205 -13.60 7.98 17.47
CA ALA A 205 -13.28 7.19 16.28
C ALA A 205 -13.68 5.71 16.41
N ALA A 206 -13.80 5.18 17.64
CA ALA A 206 -14.27 3.81 17.90
C ALA A 206 -15.81 3.72 17.92
N ALA A 207 -16.49 4.75 18.43
CA ALA A 207 -17.96 4.81 18.46
C ALA A 207 -18.57 4.97 17.06
N ALA A 208 -17.92 5.71 16.15
CA ALA A 208 -18.33 5.84 14.75
C ALA A 208 -18.10 4.58 13.89
N ARG A 209 -17.52 3.50 14.48
CA ARG A 209 -17.17 2.24 13.81
C ARG A 209 -18.11 1.07 14.17
N ALA A 210 -19.19 1.30 14.89
CA ALA A 210 -20.20 0.26 15.07
C ALA A 210 -20.96 0.06 13.75
N PRO A 211 -20.91 -1.13 13.12
CA PRO A 211 -21.81 -1.41 12.01
C PRO A 211 -23.24 -1.45 12.56
N GLU A 212 -24.18 -0.74 11.93
CA GLU A 212 -25.59 -1.12 12.06
C GLU A 212 -25.69 -2.59 11.67
N ALA A 213 -26.28 -3.39 12.58
CA ALA A 213 -26.40 -4.82 12.40
C ALA A 213 -27.06 -5.12 11.05
N MET A 214 -26.27 -5.70 10.14
CA MET A 214 -26.80 -6.25 8.90
C MET A 214 -27.61 -7.49 9.28
N GLU A 215 -28.94 -7.36 9.34
CA GLU A 215 -29.85 -8.50 9.48
C GLU A 215 -29.69 -9.41 8.27
N LEU A 216 -28.95 -10.50 8.46
CA LEU A 216 -28.87 -11.60 7.52
C LEU A 216 -30.17 -12.41 7.60
N VAL A 217 -31.02 -12.20 6.57
CA VAL A 217 -32.07 -13.10 6.06
C VAL A 217 -33.31 -13.32 6.95
N PRO A 218 -34.54 -13.05 6.47
CA PRO A 218 -35.74 -13.51 7.15
C PRO A 218 -35.87 -15.04 6.97
N ALA A 219 -35.98 -15.76 8.10
CA ALA A 219 -36.33 -17.17 8.09
C ALA A 219 -37.73 -17.38 7.49
N ALA A 220 -37.86 -18.45 6.69
CA ALA A 220 -39.08 -18.89 6.03
C ALA A 220 -40.20 -19.29 7.00
#